data_AF-A0A3L8PF34-F1
#
_entry.id   AF-A0A3L8PF34-F1
#
_cell.length_a   1.000
_cell.length_b   1.000
_cell.length_c   1.000
_cell.angle_alpha   90.00
_cell.angle_beta   90.00
_cell.angle_gamma   90.00
#
_symmetry.space_group_name_H-M   'P 1'
#
loop_
_entity.id
_entity.type
_entity.pdbx_description
1 polymer ?
#
loop_
_entity_poly.entity_id
_entity_poly.type
_entity_poly.pdbx_seq_one_letter_code
_entity_poly.pdbx_strand_id
1 'polypeptide(L)'
;RPGNRRADGFLNILSNPHVGLLFLIPGRGDTLRVNGRARILADAPYRDAFAVDGHVPRLLLEVAVEQVFFHCAKAFLRAHLWKPETWNPTAVASRARLAKTLEGAENSIEELERYYGSAYEANLYRG
;
A
#
# COMPACT_ATOMS: atom_id res chain seq x y z
N ARG A 1 -4.63 -13.05 -3.07
CA ARG A 1 -3.83 -12.36 -2.01
C ARG A 1 -4.77 -11.83 -0.92
N PRO A 2 -4.62 -12.26 0.35
CA PRO A 2 -5.37 -11.69 1.44
C PRO A 2 -4.94 -10.22 1.67
N GLY A 3 -5.88 -9.28 1.53
CA GLY A 3 -5.68 -7.89 1.94
C GLY A 3 -5.73 -7.73 3.45
N ASN A 4 -5.48 -6.52 3.95
CA ASN A 4 -5.56 -6.19 5.39
C ASN A 4 -7.01 -6.12 5.95
N ARG A 5 -8.02 -6.44 5.12
CA ARG A 5 -9.47 -6.36 5.40
C ARG A 5 -9.96 -4.98 5.90
N ARG A 6 -9.18 -3.92 5.70
CA ARG A 6 -9.57 -2.56 6.04
C ARG A 6 -10.35 -1.91 4.90
N ALA A 7 -11.39 -1.16 5.26
CA ALA A 7 -12.22 -0.40 4.31
C ALA A 7 -12.16 1.11 4.58
N ASP A 8 -11.26 1.57 5.47
CA ASP A 8 -11.14 2.97 5.87
C ASP A 8 -10.96 3.90 4.65
N GLY A 9 -10.15 3.48 3.68
CA GLY A 9 -9.94 4.22 2.43
C GLY A 9 -11.21 4.37 1.59
N PHE A 10 -12.11 3.38 1.60
CA PHE A 10 -13.38 3.47 0.90
C PHE A 10 -14.36 4.44 1.59
N LEU A 11 -14.39 4.46 2.93
CA LEU A 11 -15.18 5.44 3.69
C LEU A 11 -14.70 6.88 3.43
N ASN A 12 -13.39 7.08 3.35
CA ASN A 12 -12.81 8.37 2.98
C ASN A 12 -13.27 8.80 1.58
N ILE A 13 -13.30 7.89 0.61
CA ILE A 13 -13.71 8.17 -0.78
C ILE A 13 -15.19 8.49 -0.89
N LEU A 14 -16.06 7.79 -0.14
CA LEU A 14 -17.48 8.10 -0.07
C LEU A 14 -17.74 9.50 0.49
N SER A 15 -16.90 9.95 1.42
CA SER A 15 -17.00 11.29 2.02
C SER A 15 -16.36 12.37 1.14
N ASN A 16 -15.26 12.05 0.47
CA ASN A 16 -14.51 12.93 -0.41
C ASN A 16 -13.92 12.13 -1.59
N PRO A 17 -14.41 12.32 -2.82
CA PRO A 17 -14.00 11.51 -3.96
C PRO A 17 -12.60 11.84 -4.49
N HIS A 18 -11.93 12.90 -4.02
CA HIS A 18 -10.63 13.29 -4.55
C HIS A 18 -9.52 12.33 -4.10
N VAL A 19 -8.80 11.75 -5.07
CA VAL A 19 -7.71 10.80 -4.85
C VAL A 19 -6.43 11.22 -5.56
N GLY A 20 -5.29 10.82 -4.99
CA GLY A 20 -3.97 10.92 -5.60
C GLY A 20 -3.29 9.56 -5.59
N LEU A 21 -2.82 9.12 -6.75
CA LEU A 21 -2.03 7.91 -6.95
C LEU A 21 -0.58 8.31 -7.23
N LEU A 22 0.37 7.70 -6.53
CA LEU A 22 1.80 7.90 -6.76
C LEU A 22 2.43 6.59 -7.21
N PHE A 23 3.05 6.59 -8.38
CA PHE A 23 3.71 5.43 -8.96
C PHE A 23 5.22 5.53 -8.78
N LEU A 24 5.78 4.44 -8.27
CA LEU A 24 7.16 4.30 -7.85
C LEU A 24 7.74 3.08 -8.55
N ILE A 25 8.85 3.24 -9.27
CA ILE A 25 9.56 2.12 -9.89
C ILE A 25 10.93 2.03 -9.22
N PRO A 26 11.27 0.90 -8.56
CA PRO A 26 12.59 0.71 -7.97
C PRO A 26 13.72 1.01 -8.96
N GLY A 27 14.71 1.79 -8.53
CA GLY A 27 15.83 2.24 -9.36
C GLY A 27 15.54 3.49 -10.20
N ARG A 28 14.27 3.84 -10.43
CA ARG A 28 13.88 5.04 -11.18
C ARG A 28 13.72 6.24 -10.24
N GLY A 29 14.38 7.35 -10.58
CA GLY A 29 14.45 8.52 -9.71
C GLY A 29 13.19 9.39 -9.73
N ASP A 30 12.53 9.53 -10.87
CA ASP A 30 11.29 10.28 -11.04
C ASP A 30 10.06 9.44 -10.66
N THR A 31 8.97 10.13 -10.30
CA THR A 31 7.69 9.50 -9.96
C THR A 31 6.57 10.08 -10.81
N LEU A 32 5.57 9.26 -11.13
CA LEU A 32 4.33 9.71 -11.77
C LEU A 32 3.27 9.91 -10.68
N ARG A 33 2.66 11.08 -10.64
CA ARG A 33 1.48 11.37 -9.81
C ARG A 33 0.26 11.53 -10.70
N VAL A 34 -0.80 10.82 -10.37
CA VAL A 34 -2.12 10.92 -11.02
C VAL A 34 -3.11 11.41 -9.98
N ASN A 35 -3.75 12.55 -10.24
CA ASN A 35 -4.87 13.03 -9.43
C ASN A 35 -6.18 12.80 -10.17
N GLY A 36 -7.24 12.57 -9.41
CA GLY A 36 -8.56 12.43 -10.00
C GLY A 36 -9.67 12.32 -8.97
N ARG A 37 -10.84 11.92 -9.47
CA ARG A 37 -12.01 11.59 -8.65
C ARG A 37 -12.27 10.09 -8.72
N ALA A 38 -12.49 9.48 -7.56
CA ALA A 38 -12.75 8.07 -7.43
C ALA A 38 -14.22 7.77 -7.13
N ARG A 39 -14.70 6.63 -7.63
CA ARG A 39 -15.98 6.03 -7.26
C ARG A 39 -15.83 4.54 -6.98
N ILE A 40 -16.68 4.04 -6.09
CA ILE A 40 -16.68 2.63 -5.70
C ILE A 40 -17.85 1.94 -6.42
N LEU A 41 -17.56 0.83 -7.10
CA LEU A 41 -18.53 0.10 -7.93
C LEU A 41 -18.64 -1.35 -7.45
N ALA A 42 -19.86 -1.84 -7.24
CA ALA A 42 -20.11 -3.24 -6.86
C ALA A 42 -20.50 -4.11 -8.07
N ASP A 43 -21.09 -3.52 -9.09
CA ASP A 43 -21.78 -4.15 -10.22
C ASP A 43 -21.32 -3.59 -11.57
N ALA A 44 -20.06 -3.15 -11.65
CA ALA A 44 -19.49 -2.68 -12.91
C ALA A 44 -19.51 -3.78 -13.98
N PRO A 45 -19.90 -3.47 -15.23
CA PRO A 45 -20.01 -4.48 -16.30
C PRO A 45 -18.66 -5.11 -16.68
N TYR A 46 -17.55 -4.48 -16.31
CA TYR A 46 -16.18 -4.95 -16.53
C TYR A 46 -15.53 -5.56 -15.28
N ARG A 47 -16.30 -5.81 -14.21
CA ARG A 47 -15.79 -6.31 -12.92
C ARG A 47 -15.06 -7.65 -13.03
N ASP A 48 -15.54 -8.54 -13.89
CA ASP A 48 -14.94 -9.87 -14.06
C ASP A 48 -13.56 -9.80 -14.72
N ALA A 49 -13.25 -8.74 -15.48
CA ALA A 49 -11.93 -8.53 -16.06
C ALA A 49 -10.82 -8.27 -15.01
N PHE A 50 -11.21 -7.96 -13.76
CA PHE A 50 -10.30 -7.74 -12.65
C PHE A 50 -10.08 -9.00 -11.79
N ALA A 51 -10.53 -10.18 -12.25
CA ALA A 51 -10.28 -11.44 -11.57
C ALA A 51 -8.78 -11.74 -11.49
N VAL A 52 -8.31 -12.11 -10.29
CA VAL A 52 -6.94 -12.61 -10.07
C VAL A 52 -7.05 -13.96 -9.40
N ASP A 53 -6.38 -14.98 -9.97
CA ASP A 53 -6.43 -16.37 -9.48
C ASP A 53 -7.87 -16.88 -9.30
N GLY A 54 -8.76 -16.55 -10.25
CA GLY A 54 -10.18 -16.93 -10.22
C GLY A 54 -11.05 -16.14 -9.23
N HIS A 55 -10.49 -15.19 -8.48
CA HIS A 55 -11.22 -14.40 -7.50
C HIS A 55 -11.60 -13.03 -8.07
N VAL A 56 -12.90 -12.82 -8.32
CA VAL A 56 -13.45 -11.52 -8.72
C VAL A 56 -13.54 -10.60 -7.50
N PRO A 57 -12.96 -9.38 -7.52
CA PRO A 57 -13.03 -8.45 -6.39
C PRO A 57 -14.49 -8.08 -6.07
N ARG A 58 -14.84 -7.86 -4.80
CA ARG A 58 -16.22 -7.46 -4.40
C ARG A 58 -16.61 -6.05 -4.82
N LEU A 59 -15.62 -5.16 -4.86
CA LEU A 59 -15.76 -3.76 -5.18
C LEU A 59 -14.60 -3.37 -6.11
N LEU A 60 -14.87 -2.50 -7.06
CA LEU A 60 -13.86 -1.79 -7.84
C LEU A 60 -13.74 -0.36 -7.34
N LEU A 61 -12.53 0.17 -7.42
CA LEU A 61 -12.30 1.61 -7.32
C LEU A 61 -11.96 2.14 -8.71
N GLU A 62 -12.90 2.86 -9.31
CA GLU A 62 -12.66 3.53 -10.59
C GLU A 62 -12.17 4.96 -10.33
N VAL A 63 -11.10 5.37 -11.00
CA VAL A 63 -10.50 6.70 -10.87
C VAL A 63 -10.60 7.43 -12.21
N ALA A 64 -11.43 8.46 -12.26
CA ALA A 64 -11.46 9.41 -13.37
C ALA A 64 -10.27 10.36 -13.24
N VAL A 65 -9.29 10.21 -14.14
CA VAL A 65 -8.06 10.99 -14.14
C VAL A 65 -8.33 12.44 -14.54
N GLU A 66 -7.82 13.36 -13.74
CA GLU A 66 -7.95 14.80 -13.98
C GLU A 66 -6.61 15.46 -14.28
N GLN A 67 -5.55 14.97 -13.64
CA GLN A 67 -4.22 15.54 -13.80
C GLN A 67 -3.15 14.45 -13.71
N VAL A 68 -2.10 14.61 -14.49
CA VAL A 68 -0.94 13.73 -14.50
C VAL A 68 0.33 14.59 -14.43
N PHE A 69 1.18 14.31 -13.45
CA PHE A 69 2.41 15.06 -13.21
C PHE A 69 3.60 14.10 -13.08
N PHE A 70 4.73 14.50 -13.66
CA PHE A 70 6.02 13.92 -13.32
C PHE A 70 6.67 14.76 -12.21
N HIS A 71 7.20 14.11 -11.19
CA HIS A 71 7.99 14.78 -10.16
C HIS A 71 9.47 14.41 -10.30
N CYS A 72 10.33 15.42 -10.12
CA CYS A 72 11.77 15.29 -10.26
C CYS A 72 12.37 14.36 -9.21
N ALA A 73 13.55 13.80 -9.53
CA ALA A 73 14.21 12.80 -8.70
C ALA A 73 14.89 13.31 -7.41
N LYS A 74 14.81 14.61 -7.11
CA LYS A 74 15.61 15.22 -6.03
C LYS A 74 15.40 14.55 -4.67
N ALA A 75 14.15 14.26 -4.30
CA ALA A 75 13.85 13.61 -3.01
C ALA A 75 14.44 12.20 -2.93
N PHE A 76 14.36 11.44 -4.03
CA PHE A 76 14.80 10.05 -4.11
C PHE A 76 16.32 9.95 -4.10
N LEU A 77 16.99 10.86 -4.81
CA LEU A 77 18.45 10.98 -4.80
C LEU A 77 18.99 11.32 -3.40
N ARG A 78 18.38 12.31 -2.73
CA ARG A 78 18.78 12.75 -1.37
C ARG A 78 18.52 11.69 -0.31
N ALA A 79 17.42 10.96 -0.42
CA ALA A 79 17.09 9.88 0.51
C ALA A 79 17.86 8.58 0.22
N HIS A 80 18.62 8.53 -0.89
CA HIS A 80 19.22 7.30 -1.39
C HIS A 80 18.20 6.15 -1.48
N LEU A 81 16.96 6.48 -1.90
CA LEU A 81 15.80 5.60 -1.78
C LEU A 81 15.97 4.27 -2.53
N TRP A 82 16.84 4.21 -3.53
CA TRP A 82 17.10 2.99 -4.31
C TRP A 82 18.53 2.48 -4.16
N LYS A 83 19.19 2.80 -3.05
CA LYS A 83 20.51 2.30 -2.68
C LYS A 83 20.42 1.53 -1.36
N PRO A 84 19.94 0.27 -1.37
CA PRO A 84 19.72 -0.51 -0.16
C PRO A 84 20.93 -0.59 0.77
N GLU A 85 22.15 -0.55 0.21
CA GLU A 85 23.42 -0.53 0.94
C GLU A 85 23.59 0.69 1.85
N THR A 86 22.84 1.77 1.62
CA THR A 86 22.86 2.99 2.43
C THR A 86 21.80 3.00 3.54
N TRP A 87 20.88 2.05 3.55
CA TRP A 87 19.76 2.06 4.48
C TRP A 87 20.17 1.55 5.86
N ASN A 88 19.64 2.20 6.90
CA ASN A 88 19.75 1.75 8.27
C ASN A 88 18.36 1.33 8.79
N PRO A 89 17.90 0.10 8.49
CA PRO A 89 16.54 -0.34 8.85
C PRO A 89 16.30 -0.43 10.36
N THR A 90 17.36 -0.41 11.18
CA THR A 90 17.28 -0.42 12.65
C THR A 90 17.42 0.96 13.29
N ALA A 91 17.45 2.03 12.48
CA ALA A 91 17.48 3.42 12.98
C ALA A 91 16.24 3.80 13.81
N VAL A 92 15.13 3.09 13.62
CA VAL A 92 13.89 3.27 14.37
C VAL A 92 13.39 1.92 14.91
N ALA A 93 12.45 1.95 15.85
CA ALA A 93 11.87 0.74 16.42
C ALA A 93 11.20 -0.14 15.35
N SER A 94 11.28 -1.46 15.52
CA SER A 94 10.64 -2.44 14.64
C SER A 94 9.11 -2.31 14.65
N ARG A 95 8.45 -2.80 13.60
CA ARG A 95 6.97 -2.84 13.54
C ARG A 95 6.34 -3.56 14.73
N ALA A 96 6.99 -4.62 15.23
CA ALA A 96 6.56 -5.36 16.41
C ALA A 96 6.59 -4.49 17.68
N ARG A 97 7.68 -3.75 17.91
CA ARG A 97 7.79 -2.81 19.05
C ARG A 97 6.80 -1.67 18.95
N LEU A 98 6.60 -1.11 17.75
CA LEU A 98 5.60 -0.08 17.53
C LEU A 98 4.18 -0.60 17.79
N ALA A 99 3.85 -1.83 17.38
CA ALA A 99 2.56 -2.47 17.66
C ALA A 99 2.30 -2.58 19.16
N LYS A 100 3.30 -3.09 19.90
CA LYS A 100 3.17 -3.31 21.35
C LYS A 100 2.95 -2.01 22.10
N THR A 101 3.70 -0.97 21.72
CA THR A 101 3.70 0.31 22.43
C THR A 101 2.54 1.23 22.04
N LEU A 102 2.20 1.31 20.75
CA LEU A 102 1.24 2.31 20.23
C LEU A 102 -0.14 1.73 19.93
N GLU A 103 -0.22 0.44 19.59
CA GLU A 103 -1.48 -0.20 19.17
C GLU A 103 -2.07 -1.11 20.27
N GLY A 104 -1.37 -1.27 21.40
CA GLY A 104 -1.84 -2.06 22.54
C GLY A 104 -1.95 -3.55 22.27
N ALA A 105 -1.13 -4.09 21.37
CA ALA A 105 -1.18 -5.51 21.02
C ALA A 105 -1.00 -6.41 22.26
N GLU A 106 -1.95 -7.32 22.50
CA GLU A 106 -1.93 -8.22 23.66
C GLU A 106 -0.78 -9.23 23.58
N ASN A 107 -0.42 -9.66 22.36
CA ASN A 107 0.66 -10.61 22.08
C ASN A 107 1.99 -10.20 22.70
N SER A 108 2.82 -11.19 23.03
CA SER A 108 4.21 -10.98 23.45
C SER A 108 5.03 -10.33 22.33
N ILE A 109 6.16 -9.70 22.69
CA ILE A 109 7.01 -9.06 21.68
C ILE A 109 7.62 -10.10 20.73
N GLU A 110 7.95 -11.29 21.24
CA GLU A 110 8.48 -12.42 20.49
C GLU A 110 7.48 -12.94 19.44
N GLU A 111 6.20 -13.04 19.80
CA GLU A 111 5.13 -13.42 18.88
C GLU A 111 4.95 -12.37 17.77
N LEU A 112 5.00 -11.08 18.13
CA LEU A 112 4.88 -9.99 17.16
C LEU A 112 6.08 -9.92 16.22
N GLU A 113 7.29 -10.17 16.71
CA GLU A 113 8.51 -10.23 15.88
C GLU A 113 8.45 -11.41 14.90
N ARG A 114 7.95 -12.58 15.33
CA ARG A 114 7.72 -13.71 14.43
C ARG A 114 6.67 -13.36 13.37
N TYR A 115 5.56 -12.75 13.79
CA TYR A 115 4.46 -12.39 12.90
C TYR A 115 4.88 -11.39 11.82
N TYR A 116 5.56 -10.30 12.18
CA TYR A 116 6.02 -9.26 11.25
C TYR A 116 7.34 -9.60 10.52
N GLY A 117 8.01 -10.69 10.90
CA GLY A 117 9.23 -11.19 10.27
C GLY A 117 8.96 -12.14 9.11
N SER A 118 9.67 -13.27 9.08
CA SER A 118 9.64 -14.24 7.98
C SER A 118 8.28 -14.90 7.73
N ALA A 119 7.45 -15.03 8.77
CA ALA A 119 6.09 -15.58 8.63
C ALA A 119 5.19 -14.64 7.80
N TYR A 120 5.41 -13.32 7.87
CA TYR A 120 4.65 -12.35 7.08
C TYR A 120 4.91 -12.56 5.59
N GLU A 121 6.18 -12.64 5.20
CA GLU A 121 6.61 -12.82 3.82
C GLU A 121 6.13 -14.15 3.23
N ALA A 122 6.29 -15.25 3.98
CA ALA A 122 5.86 -16.57 3.57
C ALA A 122 4.34 -16.68 3.28
N ASN A 123 3.54 -15.79 3.87
CA ASN A 123 2.09 -15.76 3.72
C ASN A 123 1.59 -14.77 2.65
N LEU A 124 2.46 -13.93 2.05
CA LEU A 124 2.05 -12.94 1.04
C LEU A 124 1.40 -13.58 -0.20
N TYR A 125 1.84 -14.78 -0.56
CA TYR A 125 1.44 -15.50 -1.77
C TYR A 125 0.80 -16.87 -1.51
N ARG A 126 0.60 -17.25 -0.25
CA ARG A 126 -0.19 -18.44 0.09
C ARG A 126 -1.68 -18.08 -0.05
N GLY A 127 -2.22 -18.33 -1.23
CA GLY A 127 -3.64 -18.33 -1.55
C GLY A 127 -4.17 -19.75 -1.58
#